data_AF-A0AAV8VVX8-F1
#
_entry.id   AF-A0AAV8VVX8-F1
#
_cell.length_a   1.000
_cell.length_b   1.000
_cell.length_c   1.000
_cell.angle_alpha   90.00
_cell.angle_beta   90.00
_cell.angle_gamma   90.00
#
_symmetry.space_group_name_H-M   'P 1'
#
loop_
_entity.id
_entity.type
_entity.pdbx_description
1 polymer ?
#
loop_
_entity_poly.entity_id
_entity_poly.type
_entity_poly.pdbx_seq_one_letter_code
_entity_poly.pdbx_strand_id
1 'polypeptide(L)'
;MIKLGFILAATLLVSSTQVYSEDDSGEQKDASDLLRELVEYINKSLTEAKTNLAAAEQQVNGSVSVLEDKIAVTIKRNENKLKSLDQLKKRAAEANANIDECLEKSEAQLLNVPNQLSNISSSCHEVSSRLEEIISISQDALDRAQALVNEVFDVEDEIDDCGGGLKAVRCVAQLAIKIVDDFRGVEKDLVSDVNEAEMLIEEIDATEIDVCDSDVVDQIESDAQVVLQEIGECADKIIKG
;
A
#
# COMPACT_ATOMS: atom_id res chain seq x y z
N MET A 1 13.66 1.63 6.59
CA MET A 1 14.46 2.88 6.67
C MET A 1 14.37 3.62 5.34
N ILE A 2 13.20 4.19 5.05
CA ILE A 2 13.00 5.07 3.89
C ILE A 2 13.24 6.47 4.44
N LYS A 3 14.41 7.04 4.15
CA LYS A 3 14.72 8.41 4.53
C LYS A 3 13.83 9.31 3.67
N LEU A 4 12.82 9.93 4.29
CA LEU A 4 12.06 11.04 3.74
C LEU A 4 13.04 12.10 3.20
N GLY A 5 13.22 12.09 1.88
CA GLY A 5 13.97 13.09 1.13
C GLY A 5 13.12 14.30 0.74
N PHE A 6 11.98 14.53 1.39
CA PHE A 6 11.00 15.56 1.02
C PHE A 6 11.20 16.91 1.76
N ILE A 7 12.14 17.02 2.69
CA ILE A 7 12.32 18.24 3.53
C ILE A 7 13.27 19.29 2.90
N LEU A 8 13.84 19.06 1.71
CA LEU A 8 14.90 19.93 1.18
C LEU A 8 14.46 21.08 0.26
N ALA A 9 13.19 21.18 -0.14
CA ALA A 9 12.75 22.23 -1.05
C ALA A 9 12.39 23.57 -0.37
N ALA A 10 11.97 23.55 0.91
CA ALA A 10 11.51 24.77 1.60
C ALA A 10 12.66 25.66 2.14
N THR A 11 13.88 25.12 2.31
CA THR A 11 15.02 25.88 2.83
C THR A 11 15.76 26.74 1.80
N LEU A 12 15.45 26.63 0.51
CA LEU A 12 16.16 27.39 -0.55
C LEU A 12 15.53 28.76 -0.85
N LEU A 13 14.30 29.05 -0.40
CA LEU A 13 13.63 30.32 -0.68
C LEU A 13 13.96 31.46 0.31
N VAL A 14 14.72 31.22 1.38
CA VAL A 14 14.99 32.24 2.42
C VAL A 14 16.39 32.88 2.29
N SER A 15 17.29 32.34 1.45
CA SER A 15 18.68 32.82 1.36
C SER A 15 19.00 33.80 0.22
N SER A 16 18.06 34.19 -0.64
CA SER A 16 18.35 35.10 -1.79
C SER A 16 17.96 36.57 -1.58
N THR A 17 17.56 37.01 -0.38
CA THR A 17 17.21 38.44 -0.14
C THR A 17 18.40 39.39 0.05
N GLN A 18 19.59 39.03 -0.43
CA GLN A 18 20.69 39.97 -0.57
C GLN A 18 21.33 39.85 -1.96
N VAL A 19 20.98 40.76 -2.87
CA VAL A 19 21.90 41.77 -3.44
C VAL A 19 21.12 42.71 -4.36
N TYR A 20 21.42 43.99 -4.18
CA TYR A 20 21.02 45.15 -4.98
C TYR A 20 22.03 45.31 -6.13
N SER A 21 21.61 45.40 -7.40
CA SER A 21 22.08 46.43 -8.35
C SER A 21 21.50 46.26 -9.77
N GLU A 22 20.76 47.27 -10.20
CA GLU A 22 20.55 47.78 -11.57
C GLU A 22 21.17 46.98 -12.74
N ASP A 23 20.38 46.10 -13.38
CA ASP A 23 20.32 45.98 -14.86
C ASP A 23 18.98 45.34 -15.32
N ASP A 24 18.08 46.18 -15.84
CA ASP A 24 16.61 46.02 -15.95
C ASP A 24 16.11 45.05 -17.05
N SER A 25 16.91 44.05 -17.44
CA SER A 25 16.47 43.05 -18.45
C SER A 25 17.13 41.67 -18.35
N GLY A 26 18.17 41.52 -17.50
CA GLY A 26 18.87 40.24 -17.29
C GLY A 26 18.32 39.44 -16.11
N GLU A 27 17.95 40.10 -15.02
CA GLU A 27 17.58 39.45 -13.75
C GLU A 27 16.19 38.79 -13.76
N GLN A 28 15.25 39.33 -14.55
CA GLN A 28 13.89 38.77 -14.65
C GLN A 28 13.87 37.41 -15.37
N LYS A 29 14.82 37.21 -16.30
CA LYS A 29 14.99 35.97 -17.05
C LYS A 29 15.53 34.85 -16.17
N ASP A 30 16.46 35.18 -15.27
CA ASP A 30 17.05 34.24 -14.31
C ASP A 30 16.02 33.71 -13.29
N ALA A 31 15.10 34.56 -12.81
CA ALA A 31 14.08 34.14 -11.85
C ALA A 31 12.99 33.24 -12.47
N SER A 32 12.52 33.56 -13.68
CA SER A 32 11.57 32.72 -14.43
C SER A 32 12.19 31.38 -14.83
N ASP A 33 13.46 31.38 -15.28
CA ASP A 33 14.17 30.14 -15.63
C ASP A 33 14.34 29.22 -14.39
N LEU A 34 14.69 29.77 -13.23
CA LEU A 34 14.78 29.01 -11.97
C LEU A 34 13.42 28.48 -11.49
N LEU A 35 12.34 29.26 -11.63
CA LEU A 35 10.99 28.84 -11.28
C LEU A 35 10.55 27.66 -12.16
N ARG A 36 10.82 27.75 -13.47
CA ARG A 36 10.52 26.70 -14.44
C ARG A 36 11.28 25.41 -14.15
N GLU A 37 12.58 25.50 -13.85
CA GLU A 37 13.38 24.33 -13.46
C GLU A 37 12.86 23.66 -12.18
N LEU A 38 12.49 24.46 -11.17
CA LEU A 38 11.92 23.96 -9.93
C LEU A 38 10.59 23.23 -10.18
N VAL A 39 9.72 23.83 -10.96
CA VAL A 39 8.41 23.26 -11.30
C VAL A 39 8.56 21.97 -12.12
N GLU A 40 9.44 21.94 -13.11
CA GLU A 40 9.75 20.72 -13.87
C GLU A 40 10.26 19.60 -12.94
N TYR A 41 11.15 19.94 -12.00
CA TYR A 41 11.67 18.99 -11.02
C TYR A 41 10.57 18.43 -10.11
N ILE A 42 9.67 19.29 -9.60
CA ILE A 42 8.56 18.87 -8.76
C ILE A 42 7.58 18.01 -9.56
N ASN A 43 7.20 18.41 -10.77
CA ASN A 43 6.31 17.64 -11.65
C ASN A 43 6.86 16.24 -11.94
N LYS A 44 8.16 16.14 -12.21
CA LYS A 44 8.82 14.85 -12.39
C LYS A 44 8.73 14.00 -11.13
N SER A 45 9.03 14.58 -9.97
CA SER A 45 8.99 13.89 -8.68
C SER A 45 7.56 13.42 -8.33
N LEU A 46 6.54 14.25 -8.57
CA LEU A 46 5.13 13.89 -8.39
C LEU A 46 4.70 12.78 -9.35
N THR A 47 5.14 12.84 -10.61
CA THR A 47 4.86 11.79 -11.60
C THR A 47 5.47 10.45 -11.19
N GLU A 48 6.72 10.46 -10.73
CA GLU A 48 7.39 9.26 -10.22
C GLU A 48 6.69 8.71 -8.97
N ALA A 49 6.28 9.57 -8.04
CA ALA A 49 5.52 9.17 -6.85
C ALA A 49 4.17 8.54 -7.19
N LYS A 50 3.38 9.18 -8.08
CA LYS A 50 2.09 8.64 -8.57
C LYS A 50 2.28 7.29 -9.26
N THR A 51 3.32 7.14 -10.07
CA THR A 51 3.63 5.88 -10.76
C THR A 51 3.98 4.78 -9.77
N ASN A 52 4.82 5.07 -8.78
CA ASN A 52 5.20 4.11 -7.74
C ASN A 52 4.00 3.70 -6.88
N LEU A 53 3.13 4.65 -6.55
CA LEU A 53 1.92 4.40 -5.78
C LEU A 53 0.95 3.48 -6.54
N ALA A 54 0.71 3.76 -7.83
CA ALA A 54 -0.13 2.91 -8.69
C ALA A 54 0.46 1.49 -8.86
N ALA A 55 1.79 1.38 -8.96
CA ALA A 55 2.46 0.08 -9.03
C ALA A 55 2.31 -0.72 -7.72
N ALA A 56 2.43 -0.05 -6.57
CA ALA A 56 2.21 -0.66 -5.26
C ALA A 56 0.77 -1.14 -5.09
N GLU A 57 -0.21 -0.30 -5.45
CA GLU A 57 -1.63 -0.66 -5.47
C GLU A 57 -1.89 -1.90 -6.33
N GLN A 58 -1.36 -1.92 -7.55
CA GLN A 58 -1.50 -3.06 -8.46
C GLN A 58 -0.88 -4.34 -7.88
N GLN A 59 0.27 -4.24 -7.23
CA GLN A 59 0.95 -5.38 -6.63
C GLN A 59 0.15 -5.96 -5.45
N VAL A 60 -0.42 -5.10 -4.59
CA VAL A 60 -1.26 -5.51 -3.45
C VAL A 60 -2.51 -6.21 -3.96
N ASN A 61 -3.26 -5.56 -4.86
CA ASN A 61 -4.49 -6.13 -5.42
C ASN A 61 -4.24 -7.45 -6.16
N GLY A 62 -3.13 -7.55 -6.89
CA GLY A 62 -2.71 -8.79 -7.54
C GLY A 62 -2.41 -9.91 -6.55
N SER A 63 -1.72 -9.60 -5.45
CA SER A 63 -1.36 -10.58 -4.41
C SER A 63 -2.58 -11.09 -3.65
N VAL A 64 -3.50 -10.18 -3.29
CA VAL A 64 -4.78 -10.53 -2.63
C VAL A 64 -5.61 -11.46 -3.51
N SER A 65 -5.78 -11.12 -4.80
CA SER A 65 -6.56 -11.95 -5.73
C SER A 65 -5.96 -13.35 -5.89
N VAL A 66 -4.63 -13.47 -5.99
CA VAL A 66 -3.95 -14.77 -6.07
C VAL A 66 -4.18 -15.58 -4.79
N LEU A 67 -4.12 -14.94 -3.63
CA LEU A 67 -4.37 -15.59 -2.34
C LEU A 67 -5.82 -16.09 -2.22
N GLU A 68 -6.81 -15.27 -2.61
CA GLU A 68 -8.23 -15.64 -2.59
C GLU A 68 -8.51 -16.86 -3.48
N ASP A 69 -7.98 -16.86 -4.69
CA ASP A 69 -8.09 -18.00 -5.62
C ASP A 69 -7.47 -19.27 -5.01
N LYS A 70 -6.30 -19.13 -4.38
CA LYS A 70 -5.59 -20.23 -3.73
C LYS A 70 -6.42 -20.78 -2.55
N ILE A 71 -6.94 -19.92 -1.70
CA ILE A 71 -7.82 -20.29 -0.57
C ILE A 71 -9.05 -21.04 -1.08
N ALA A 72 -9.72 -20.54 -2.13
CA ALA A 72 -10.89 -21.20 -2.70
C ALA A 72 -10.57 -22.61 -3.23
N VAL A 73 -9.42 -22.76 -3.91
CA VAL A 73 -8.93 -24.06 -4.37
C VAL A 73 -8.62 -24.99 -3.20
N THR A 74 -7.94 -24.51 -2.17
CA THR A 74 -7.56 -25.31 -0.99
C THR A 74 -8.78 -25.73 -0.18
N ILE A 75 -9.80 -24.88 -0.02
CA ILE A 75 -11.10 -25.26 0.58
C ILE A 75 -11.70 -26.45 -0.18
N LYS A 76 -11.80 -26.35 -1.50
CA LYS A 76 -12.37 -27.42 -2.34
C LYS A 76 -11.57 -28.73 -2.24
N ARG A 77 -10.24 -28.65 -2.16
CA ARG A 77 -9.39 -29.83 -1.93
C ARG A 77 -9.62 -30.41 -0.54
N ASN A 78 -9.77 -29.57 0.49
CA ASN A 78 -10.07 -30.02 1.84
C ASN A 78 -11.44 -30.69 1.94
N GLU A 79 -12.46 -30.20 1.24
CA GLU A 79 -13.76 -30.89 1.14
C GLU A 79 -13.62 -32.31 0.58
N ASN A 80 -12.74 -32.51 -0.40
CA ASN A 80 -12.47 -33.84 -0.96
C ASN A 80 -11.71 -34.74 0.04
N LYS A 81 -10.81 -34.16 0.85
CA LYS A 81 -10.15 -34.86 1.96
C LYS A 81 -11.16 -35.34 3.01
N LEU A 82 -12.11 -34.48 3.39
CA LEU A 82 -13.19 -34.83 4.32
C LEU A 82 -14.10 -35.92 3.77
N LYS A 83 -14.45 -35.89 2.48
CA LYS A 83 -15.18 -36.98 1.82
C LYS A 83 -14.41 -38.31 1.86
N SER A 84 -13.09 -38.26 1.74
CA SER A 84 -12.23 -39.45 1.83
C SER A 84 -12.21 -40.01 3.25
N LEU A 85 -12.19 -39.13 4.25
CA LEU A 85 -12.34 -39.50 5.66
C LEU A 85 -13.70 -40.18 5.93
N ASP A 86 -14.80 -39.64 5.39
CA ASP A 86 -16.13 -40.25 5.52
C ASP A 86 -16.19 -41.65 4.90
N GLN A 87 -15.56 -41.84 3.73
CA GLN A 87 -15.45 -43.15 3.08
C GLN A 87 -14.65 -44.15 3.93
N LEU A 88 -13.58 -43.70 4.58
CA LEU A 88 -12.78 -44.53 5.48
C LEU A 88 -13.60 -44.97 6.71
N LYS A 89 -14.33 -44.03 7.33
CA LYS A 89 -15.25 -44.32 8.44
C LYS A 89 -16.31 -45.35 8.05
N LYS A 90 -16.89 -45.19 6.86
CA LYS A 90 -17.87 -46.16 6.33
C LYS A 90 -17.25 -47.55 6.14
N ARG A 91 -16.06 -47.64 5.55
CA ARG A 91 -15.33 -48.91 5.39
C ARG A 91 -15.02 -49.57 6.75
N ALA A 92 -14.61 -48.79 7.75
CA ALA A 92 -14.38 -49.30 9.09
C ALA A 92 -15.65 -49.89 9.71
N ALA A 93 -16.77 -49.17 9.59
CA ALA A 93 -18.08 -49.65 10.05
C ALA A 93 -18.53 -50.93 9.35
N GLU A 94 -18.35 -51.02 8.02
CA GLU A 94 -18.66 -52.22 7.23
C GLU A 94 -17.79 -53.43 7.65
N ALA A 95 -16.55 -53.18 8.06
CA ALA A 95 -15.65 -54.19 8.62
C ALA A 95 -15.87 -54.48 10.12
N ASN A 96 -16.82 -53.79 10.77
CA ASN A 96 -17.04 -53.83 12.22
C ASN A 96 -15.76 -53.49 13.02
N ALA A 97 -14.92 -52.61 12.48
CA ALA A 97 -13.67 -52.13 13.05
C ALA A 97 -13.86 -50.77 13.74
N ASN A 98 -13.35 -50.63 14.97
CA ASN A 98 -13.33 -49.34 15.67
C ASN A 98 -12.05 -48.58 15.34
N ILE A 99 -12.18 -47.39 14.73
CA ILE A 99 -11.06 -46.51 14.36
C ILE A 99 -11.02 -45.20 15.16
N ASP A 100 -11.77 -45.10 16.27
CA ASP A 100 -11.89 -43.87 17.06
C ASP A 100 -10.52 -43.37 17.57
N GLU A 101 -9.63 -44.29 17.98
CA GLU A 101 -8.26 -43.95 18.38
C GLU A 101 -7.43 -43.33 17.24
N CYS A 102 -7.75 -43.65 15.98
CA CYS A 102 -7.12 -43.03 14.81
C CYS A 102 -7.65 -41.61 14.53
N LEU A 103 -8.84 -41.28 15.03
CA LEU A 103 -9.55 -40.03 14.72
C LEU A 103 -9.41 -38.97 15.82
N GLU A 104 -9.25 -39.40 17.08
CA GLU A 104 -9.44 -38.58 18.30
C GLU A 104 -8.69 -37.24 18.33
N LYS A 105 -7.51 -37.15 17.69
CA LYS A 105 -6.72 -35.91 17.60
C LYS A 105 -6.70 -35.27 16.21
N SER A 106 -6.77 -36.10 15.18
CA SER A 106 -6.45 -35.73 13.80
C SER A 106 -7.68 -35.25 13.02
N GLU A 107 -8.89 -35.73 13.38
CA GLU A 107 -10.11 -35.32 12.69
C GLU A 107 -10.45 -33.84 12.92
N ALA A 108 -10.32 -33.36 14.16
CA ALA A 108 -10.60 -31.97 14.49
C ALA A 108 -9.69 -30.99 13.73
N GLN A 109 -8.44 -31.39 13.45
CA GLN A 109 -7.52 -30.58 12.65
C GLN A 109 -8.03 -30.42 11.22
N LEU A 110 -8.47 -31.50 10.56
CA LEU A 110 -9.04 -31.47 9.21
C LEU A 110 -10.33 -30.63 9.13
N LEU A 111 -11.18 -30.74 10.15
CA LEU A 111 -12.42 -29.98 10.26
C LEU A 111 -12.18 -28.49 10.52
N ASN A 112 -11.04 -28.12 11.10
CA ASN A 112 -10.70 -26.73 11.40
C ASN A 112 -10.02 -25.99 10.24
N VAL A 113 -9.51 -26.70 9.22
CA VAL A 113 -8.87 -26.10 8.04
C VAL A 113 -9.71 -25.00 7.38
N PRO A 114 -11.04 -25.17 7.14
CA PRO A 114 -11.84 -24.09 6.57
C PRO A 114 -11.88 -22.83 7.45
N ASN A 115 -11.89 -22.97 8.77
CA ASN A 115 -11.84 -21.83 9.69
C ASN A 115 -10.48 -21.13 9.63
N GLN A 116 -9.38 -21.88 9.57
CA GLN A 116 -8.04 -21.30 9.43
C GLN A 116 -7.91 -20.49 8.14
N LEU A 117 -8.39 -21.05 7.02
CA LEU A 117 -8.39 -20.39 5.72
C LEU A 117 -9.32 -19.16 5.69
N SER A 118 -10.48 -19.23 6.34
CA SER A 118 -11.39 -18.09 6.49
C SER A 118 -10.78 -16.95 7.31
N ASN A 119 -10.04 -17.29 8.38
CA ASN A 119 -9.35 -16.30 9.20
C ASN A 119 -8.25 -15.60 8.39
N ILE A 120 -7.44 -16.37 7.64
CA ILE A 120 -6.44 -15.80 6.73
C ILE A 120 -7.10 -14.82 5.75
N SER A 121 -8.15 -15.26 5.05
CA SER A 121 -8.86 -14.42 4.09
C SER A 121 -9.36 -13.12 4.73
N SER A 122 -9.89 -13.19 5.95
CA SER A 122 -10.41 -12.02 6.66
C SER A 122 -9.29 -11.05 7.07
N SER A 123 -8.18 -11.56 7.63
CA SER A 123 -7.01 -10.76 7.98
C SER A 123 -6.42 -10.05 6.76
N CYS A 124 -6.35 -10.74 5.62
CA CYS A 124 -5.80 -10.16 4.39
C CYS A 124 -6.70 -9.12 3.75
N HIS A 125 -8.01 -9.29 3.88
CA HIS A 125 -8.96 -8.27 3.47
C HIS A 125 -8.82 -6.99 4.31
N GLU A 126 -8.59 -7.14 5.62
CA GLU A 126 -8.36 -5.99 6.52
C GLU A 126 -7.07 -5.24 6.17
N VAL A 127 -5.96 -5.97 5.95
CA VAL A 127 -4.69 -5.37 5.48
C VAL A 127 -4.88 -4.65 4.14
N SER A 128 -5.58 -5.28 3.19
CA SER A 128 -5.87 -4.67 1.89
C SER A 128 -6.66 -3.37 2.03
N SER A 129 -7.71 -3.35 2.86
CA SER A 129 -8.55 -2.17 3.08
C SER A 129 -7.76 -1.00 3.69
N ARG A 130 -6.84 -1.28 4.62
CA ARG A 130 -5.97 -0.24 5.20
C ARG A 130 -4.97 0.30 4.19
N LEU A 131 -4.44 -0.57 3.33
CA LEU A 131 -3.56 -0.17 2.22
C LEU A 131 -4.29 0.71 1.21
N GLU A 132 -5.55 0.40 0.88
CA GLU A 132 -6.40 1.26 0.03
C GLU A 132 -6.59 2.65 0.63
N GLU A 133 -6.80 2.74 1.95
CA GLU A 133 -6.92 4.02 2.66
C GLU A 133 -5.62 4.84 2.60
N ILE A 134 -4.47 4.21 2.87
CA ILE A 134 -3.14 4.84 2.73
C ILE A 134 -2.91 5.34 1.30
N ILE A 135 -3.29 4.54 0.30
CA ILE A 135 -3.18 4.90 -1.11
C ILE A 135 -4.05 6.12 -1.41
N SER A 136 -5.30 6.15 -0.93
CA SER A 136 -6.20 7.29 -1.12
C SER A 136 -5.62 8.57 -0.53
N ILE A 137 -5.14 8.54 0.71
CA ILE A 137 -4.52 9.70 1.38
C ILE A 137 -3.30 10.17 0.58
N SER A 138 -2.48 9.23 0.12
CA SER A 138 -1.29 9.52 -0.66
C SER A 138 -1.62 10.12 -2.03
N GLN A 139 -2.68 9.66 -2.70
CA GLN A 139 -3.17 10.23 -3.96
C GLN A 139 -3.67 11.66 -3.74
N ASP A 140 -4.48 11.88 -2.71
CA ASP A 140 -5.00 13.20 -2.35
C ASP A 140 -3.88 14.21 -2.05
N ALA A 141 -2.85 13.77 -1.32
CA ALA A 141 -1.66 14.57 -1.05
C ALA A 141 -0.90 14.94 -2.34
N LEU A 142 -0.70 13.96 -3.23
CA LEU A 142 -0.03 14.19 -4.52
C LEU A 142 -0.85 15.10 -5.45
N ASP A 143 -2.17 15.04 -5.40
CA ASP A 143 -3.06 15.91 -6.17
C ASP A 143 -3.06 17.35 -5.63
N ARG A 144 -3.05 17.54 -4.31
CA ARG A 144 -2.83 18.87 -3.69
C ARG A 144 -1.49 19.47 -4.09
N ALA A 145 -0.41 18.68 -4.03
CA ALA A 145 0.90 19.13 -4.47
C ALA A 145 0.93 19.48 -5.96
N GLN A 146 0.24 18.71 -6.80
CA GLN A 146 0.13 19.01 -8.23
C GLN A 146 -0.66 20.29 -8.50
N ALA A 147 -1.75 20.53 -7.77
CA ALA A 147 -2.54 21.75 -7.88
C ALA A 147 -1.68 22.99 -7.58
N LEU A 148 -0.87 22.95 -6.52
CA LEU A 148 0.07 24.02 -6.18
C LEU A 148 1.09 24.28 -7.27
N VAL A 149 1.65 23.21 -7.86
CA VAL A 149 2.61 23.36 -8.97
C VAL A 149 1.97 24.06 -10.17
N ASN A 150 0.70 23.76 -10.46
CA ASN A 150 -0.03 24.43 -11.53
C ASN A 150 -0.31 25.90 -11.19
N GLU A 151 -0.68 26.21 -9.94
CA GLU A 151 -0.87 27.60 -9.48
C GLU A 151 0.42 28.42 -9.55
N VAL A 152 1.59 27.80 -9.29
CA VAL A 152 2.89 28.46 -9.43
C VAL A 152 3.24 28.72 -10.90
N PHE A 153 2.84 27.83 -11.81
CA PHE A 153 2.96 28.06 -13.26
C PHE A 153 2.11 29.25 -13.72
N ASP A 154 0.88 29.38 -13.21
CA ASP A 154 0.00 30.50 -13.55
C ASP A 154 0.62 31.85 -13.11
N VAL A 155 1.48 31.86 -12.09
CA VAL A 155 2.19 33.07 -11.65
C VAL A 155 3.28 33.51 -12.65
N GLU A 156 3.83 32.63 -13.48
CA GLU A 156 4.78 33.01 -14.53
C GLU A 156 4.09 33.98 -15.53
N ASP A 157 2.85 33.69 -15.93
CA ASP A 157 2.04 34.58 -16.76
C ASP A 157 1.68 35.88 -16.01
N GLU A 158 1.37 35.82 -14.70
CA GLU A 158 1.09 37.01 -13.88
C GLU A 158 2.34 37.92 -13.73
N ILE A 159 3.56 37.37 -13.72
CA ILE A 159 4.83 38.12 -13.66
C ILE A 159 5.06 38.89 -14.96
N ASP A 160 4.78 38.28 -16.12
CA ASP A 160 4.89 38.95 -17.42
C ASP A 160 3.92 40.13 -17.54
N ASP A 161 2.72 40.02 -16.94
CA ASP A 161 1.71 41.08 -16.89
C ASP A 161 2.06 42.24 -15.93
N CYS A 162 3.03 42.07 -15.02
CA CYS A 162 3.43 43.12 -14.09
C CYS A 162 4.13 44.33 -14.77
N GLY A 163 4.59 44.19 -16.01
CA GLY A 163 5.25 45.27 -16.77
C GLY A 163 6.59 45.72 -16.17
N GLY A 164 6.93 47.01 -16.30
CA GLY A 164 8.24 47.57 -15.87
C GLY A 164 8.17 48.70 -14.83
N GLY A 165 9.29 48.95 -14.14
CA GLY A 165 9.48 50.04 -13.17
C GLY A 165 8.96 49.74 -11.74
N LEU A 166 8.83 50.77 -10.90
CA LEU A 166 8.45 50.63 -9.48
C LEU A 166 7.10 49.92 -9.23
N LYS A 167 6.19 49.95 -10.21
CA LYS A 167 4.92 49.19 -10.14
C LYS A 167 5.15 47.69 -10.33
N ALA A 168 6.08 47.29 -11.19
CA ALA A 168 6.44 45.90 -11.39
C ALA A 168 7.06 45.31 -10.12
N VAL A 169 7.95 46.05 -9.44
CA VAL A 169 8.56 45.62 -8.16
C VAL A 169 7.50 45.30 -7.11
N ARG A 170 6.46 46.14 -6.99
CA ARG A 170 5.37 45.91 -6.03
C ARG A 170 4.48 44.73 -6.43
N CYS A 171 4.23 44.57 -7.73
CA CYS A 171 3.44 43.48 -8.30
C CYS A 171 4.12 42.13 -8.06
N VAL A 172 5.40 41.99 -8.46
CA VAL A 172 6.21 40.78 -8.24
C VAL A 172 6.35 40.45 -6.75
N ALA A 173 6.51 41.44 -5.87
CA ALA A 173 6.54 41.20 -4.43
C ALA A 173 5.22 40.65 -3.87
N GLN A 174 4.06 41.07 -4.42
CA GLN A 174 2.76 40.53 -4.02
C GLN A 174 2.56 39.09 -4.52
N LEU A 175 3.00 38.80 -5.74
CA LEU A 175 3.01 37.44 -6.31
C LEU A 175 3.90 36.51 -5.49
N ALA A 176 5.10 36.97 -5.10
CA ALA A 176 6.00 36.21 -4.25
C ALA A 176 5.39 35.91 -2.87
N ILE A 177 4.64 36.85 -2.27
CA ILE A 177 3.91 36.62 -1.02
C ILE A 177 2.81 35.59 -1.21
N LYS A 178 2.01 35.69 -2.29
CA LYS A 178 0.96 34.72 -2.64
C LYS A 178 1.54 33.31 -2.76
N ILE A 179 2.59 33.14 -3.57
CA ILE A 179 3.33 31.87 -3.71
C ILE A 179 3.76 31.34 -2.34
N VAL A 180 4.41 32.15 -1.51
CA VAL A 180 4.89 31.71 -0.19
C VAL A 180 3.75 31.29 0.73
N ASP A 181 2.62 32.00 0.71
CA ASP A 181 1.47 31.66 1.53
C ASP A 181 0.77 30.38 1.03
N ASP A 182 0.65 30.18 -0.28
CA ASP A 182 0.10 28.97 -0.90
C ASP A 182 0.98 27.73 -0.59
N PHE A 183 2.30 27.86 -0.72
CA PHE A 183 3.25 26.80 -0.33
C PHE A 183 3.15 26.44 1.14
N ARG A 184 2.99 27.42 2.05
CA ARG A 184 2.86 27.15 3.49
C ARG A 184 1.55 26.45 3.84
N GLY A 185 0.46 26.78 3.15
CA GLY A 185 -0.82 26.10 3.32
C GLY A 185 -0.70 24.63 2.94
N VAL A 186 -0.16 24.36 1.76
CA VAL A 186 0.03 23.00 1.25
C VAL A 186 1.06 22.21 2.05
N GLU A 187 2.14 22.84 2.53
CA GLU A 187 3.11 22.19 3.43
C GLU A 187 2.42 21.62 4.66
N LYS A 188 1.53 22.39 5.30
CA LYS A 188 0.82 21.94 6.48
C LYS A 188 -0.09 20.74 6.19
N ASP A 189 -0.80 20.79 5.07
CA ASP A 189 -1.72 19.72 4.67
C ASP A 189 -0.93 18.45 4.30
N LEU A 190 0.16 18.57 3.53
CA LEU A 190 1.05 17.45 3.21
C LEU A 190 1.66 16.81 4.46
N VAL A 191 2.09 17.60 5.44
CA VAL A 191 2.59 17.07 6.71
C VAL A 191 1.50 16.31 7.45
N SER A 192 0.26 16.81 7.42
CA SER A 192 -0.89 16.10 8.01
C SER A 192 -1.12 14.76 7.30
N ASP A 193 -1.14 14.75 5.97
CA ASP A 193 -1.37 13.56 5.16
C ASP A 193 -0.29 12.49 5.38
N VAL A 194 0.98 12.92 5.46
CA VAL A 194 2.10 12.03 5.75
C VAL A 194 1.96 11.41 7.14
N ASN A 195 1.60 12.21 8.15
CA ASN A 195 1.40 11.67 9.50
C ASN A 195 0.22 10.70 9.56
N GLU A 196 -0.87 10.96 8.83
CA GLU A 196 -2.03 10.08 8.76
C GLU A 196 -1.67 8.75 8.08
N ALA A 197 -0.96 8.80 6.95
CA ALA A 197 -0.45 7.61 6.28
C ALA A 197 0.55 6.84 7.15
N GLU A 198 1.46 7.52 7.86
CA GLU A 198 2.41 6.87 8.78
C GLU A 198 1.70 6.16 9.93
N MET A 199 0.67 6.78 10.53
CA MET A 199 -0.12 6.11 11.58
C MET A 199 -0.82 4.86 11.04
N LEU A 200 -1.46 4.94 9.86
CA LEU A 200 -2.11 3.78 9.26
C LEU A 200 -1.11 2.66 8.94
N ILE A 201 0.11 3.00 8.50
CA ILE A 201 1.19 2.04 8.28
C ILE A 201 1.63 1.41 9.61
N GLU A 202 1.76 2.18 10.68
CA GLU A 202 2.11 1.68 12.02
C GLU A 202 1.03 0.77 12.61
N GLU A 203 -0.23 0.99 12.26
CA GLU A 203 -1.34 0.14 12.67
C GLU A 203 -1.41 -1.18 11.89
N ILE A 204 -0.74 -1.30 10.74
CA ILE A 204 -0.59 -2.58 10.05
C ILE A 204 0.54 -3.35 10.75
N ASP A 205 0.16 -4.34 11.57
CA ASP A 205 1.14 -5.20 12.22
C ASP A 205 1.84 -6.07 11.14
N ALA A 206 3.18 -6.14 11.19
CA ALA A 206 3.94 -6.99 10.28
C ALA A 206 3.48 -8.46 10.32
N THR A 207 2.98 -8.92 11.48
CA THR A 207 2.43 -10.26 11.62
C THR A 207 1.10 -10.46 10.91
N GLU A 208 0.31 -9.40 10.67
CA GLU A 208 -0.92 -9.47 9.88
C GLU A 208 -0.61 -9.59 8.38
N ILE A 209 0.50 -8.99 7.93
CA ILE A 209 1.00 -9.14 6.55
C ILE A 209 1.52 -10.56 6.31
N ASP A 210 2.28 -11.12 7.25
CA ASP A 210 2.87 -12.47 7.11
C ASP A 210 1.80 -13.55 6.94
N VAL A 211 0.63 -13.39 7.56
CA VAL A 211 -0.51 -14.32 7.42
C VAL A 211 -1.07 -14.33 6.00
N CYS A 212 -0.83 -13.28 5.22
CA CYS A 212 -1.24 -13.16 3.83
C CYS A 212 -0.27 -13.74 2.83
N ASP A 213 0.84 -14.31 3.30
CA ASP A 213 1.70 -15.09 2.44
C ASP A 213 0.96 -16.35 1.96
N SER A 214 1.02 -16.57 0.65
CA SER A 214 0.46 -17.76 0.03
C SER A 214 1.09 -19.05 0.56
N ASP A 215 2.31 -18.99 1.11
CA ASP A 215 3.01 -20.11 1.73
C ASP A 215 2.28 -20.62 2.99
N VAL A 216 1.56 -19.75 3.71
CA VAL A 216 0.75 -20.14 4.86
C VAL A 216 -0.41 -21.05 4.42
N VAL A 217 -1.04 -20.74 3.28
CA VAL A 217 -2.11 -21.57 2.69
C VAL A 217 -1.55 -22.93 2.25
N ASP A 218 -0.36 -22.95 1.66
CA ASP A 218 0.31 -24.21 1.29
C ASP A 218 0.65 -25.06 2.51
N GLN A 219 1.12 -24.44 3.59
CA GLN A 219 1.40 -25.15 4.83
C GLN A 219 0.14 -25.78 5.43
N ILE A 220 -0.97 -25.05 5.49
CA ILE A 220 -2.27 -25.60 5.94
C ILE A 220 -2.71 -26.77 5.07
N GLU A 221 -2.56 -26.65 3.75
CA GLU A 221 -2.93 -27.74 2.84
C GLU A 221 -2.07 -28.99 3.05
N SER A 222 -0.77 -28.78 3.22
CA SER A 222 0.23 -29.81 3.48
C SER A 222 -0.04 -30.52 4.80
N ASP A 223 -0.26 -29.78 5.87
CA ASP A 223 -0.57 -30.32 7.19
C ASP A 223 -1.85 -31.15 7.15
N ALA A 224 -2.90 -30.64 6.50
CA ALA A 224 -4.14 -31.39 6.29
C ALA A 224 -3.91 -32.70 5.51
N GLN A 225 -3.00 -32.71 4.54
CA GLN A 225 -2.67 -33.92 3.79
C GLN A 225 -1.95 -34.96 4.66
N VAL A 226 -0.99 -34.52 5.48
CA VAL A 226 -0.25 -35.39 6.42
C VAL A 226 -1.22 -36.03 7.41
N VAL A 227 -2.10 -35.23 8.01
CA VAL A 227 -3.09 -35.68 8.98
C VAL A 227 -4.04 -36.73 8.38
N LEU A 228 -4.54 -36.51 7.16
CA LEU A 228 -5.39 -37.49 6.48
C LEU A 228 -4.64 -38.81 6.21
N GLN A 229 -3.38 -38.73 5.82
CA GLN A 229 -2.56 -39.92 5.58
C GLN A 229 -2.35 -40.72 6.85
N GLU A 230 -2.02 -40.07 7.97
CA GLU A 230 -1.84 -40.72 9.27
C GLU A 230 -3.12 -41.45 9.73
N ILE A 231 -4.28 -40.80 9.59
CA ILE A 231 -5.58 -41.43 9.88
C ILE A 231 -5.77 -42.67 8.99
N GLY A 232 -5.52 -42.52 7.69
CA GLY A 232 -5.66 -43.59 6.71
C GLY A 232 -4.79 -44.81 7.03
N GLU A 233 -3.52 -44.59 7.33
CA GLU A 233 -2.57 -45.64 7.70
C GLU A 233 -2.93 -46.34 9.02
N CYS A 234 -3.40 -45.57 10.01
CA CYS A 234 -3.87 -46.12 11.28
C CYS A 234 -5.11 -47.00 11.06
N ALA A 235 -6.13 -46.48 10.39
CA ALA A 235 -7.38 -47.18 10.15
C ALA A 235 -7.18 -48.43 9.29
N ASP A 236 -6.33 -48.37 8.25
CA ASP A 236 -6.07 -49.52 7.39
C ASP A 236 -5.44 -50.70 8.15
N LYS A 237 -4.60 -50.43 9.16
CA LYS A 237 -4.03 -51.48 10.03
C LYS A 237 -5.12 -52.18 10.85
N ILE A 238 -6.10 -51.43 11.34
CA ILE A 238 -7.21 -51.98 12.14
C ILE A 238 -8.20 -52.73 11.25
N ILE A 239 -8.49 -52.22 10.05
CA ILE A 239 -9.47 -52.85 9.13
C ILE A 239 -8.94 -54.16 8.53
N LYS A 240 -7.63 -54.26 8.28
CA LYS A 240 -7.00 -55.42 7.61
C LYS A 240 -6.39 -56.44 8.58
N GLY A 241 -6.17 -56.05 9.84
CA GLY A 241 -5.62 -56.90 10.90
C GLY A 241 -6.69 -57.79 11.53
#